data_AF-A0A1K2EBD5-F1
#
_entry.id   AF-A0A1K2EBD5-F1
#
_cell.length_a   1.000
_cell.length_b   1.000
_cell.length_c   1.000
_cell.angle_alpha   90.00
_cell.angle_beta   90.00
_cell.angle_gamma   90.00
#
_symmetry.space_group_name_H-M   'P 1'
#
loop_
_entity.id
_entity.type
_entity.pdbx_description
1 polymer ?
#
loop_
_entity_poly.entity_id
_entity_poly.type
_entity_poly.pdbx_seq_one_letter_code
_entity_poly.pdbx_strand_id
1 'polypeptide(L)'
;MFQRADTGEDGGHGVVDCVHEDVRCATPRSPLRPWEGRPADLAAGGIADDRGVAAALALGAADALIGTRFQATAESLADPATAEAIVSGRGQDTERSGVLDIARGAGRPAAKYTARTLDHP
;
A
#
# COMPACT_ATOMS: atom_id res chain seq x y z
N MET A 1 -15.38 11.09 0.15
CA MET A 1 -13.90 11.12 0.09
C MET A 1 -13.39 10.29 1.25
N PHE A 2 -12.56 9.30 0.94
CA PHE A 2 -12.02 8.35 1.91
C PHE A 2 -10.63 8.79 2.37
N GLN A 3 -10.31 8.55 3.64
CA GLN A 3 -8.97 8.76 4.15
C GLN A 3 -8.26 7.40 4.22
N ARG A 4 -7.19 7.23 3.43
CA ARG A 4 -6.39 6.00 3.45
C ARG A 4 -5.39 6.06 4.59
N ALA A 5 -5.39 5.04 5.42
CA ALA A 5 -4.34 4.76 6.39
C ALA A 5 -3.54 3.55 5.90
N ASP A 6 -2.21 3.67 5.88
CA ASP A 6 -1.32 2.66 5.29
C ASP A 6 -0.37 2.11 6.36
N THR A 7 -0.25 0.77 6.45
CA THR A 7 0.65 0.11 7.41
C THR A 7 2.12 0.13 6.97
N GLY A 8 2.40 0.54 5.73
CA GLY A 8 3.76 0.56 5.16
C GLY A 8 4.18 -0.76 4.51
N GLU A 9 3.33 -1.78 4.52
CA GLU A 9 3.57 -3.10 3.91
C GLU A 9 3.07 -3.22 2.46
N ASP A 10 2.43 -2.17 1.93
CA ASP A 10 2.01 -2.15 0.54
C ASP A 10 3.19 -1.98 -0.42
N GLY A 11 3.06 -2.58 -1.61
CA GLY A 11 4.03 -2.38 -2.70
C GLY A 11 3.98 -0.98 -3.35
N GLY A 12 3.14 -0.08 -2.84
CA GLY A 12 3.01 1.30 -3.28
C GLY A 12 3.79 2.27 -2.41
N HIS A 13 3.73 3.56 -2.75
CA HIS A 13 4.42 4.60 -1.97
C HIS A 13 3.82 4.77 -0.56
N GLY A 14 4.57 4.36 0.46
CA GLY A 14 4.28 4.64 1.87
C GLY A 14 5.17 5.76 2.42
N VAL A 15 4.68 6.56 3.37
CA VAL A 15 5.54 7.52 4.09
C VAL A 15 6.55 6.72 4.93
N VAL A 16 7.81 7.15 4.93
CA VAL A 16 8.94 6.42 5.53
C VAL A 16 8.83 6.22 7.06
N ASP A 17 7.96 6.98 7.73
CA ASP A 17 7.75 6.94 9.19
C ASP A 17 6.58 6.04 9.65
N CYS A 18 5.95 5.29 8.75
CA CYS A 18 4.86 4.37 9.11
C CYS A 18 5.43 2.95 9.33
N VAL A 19 5.45 2.49 10.58
CA VAL A 19 5.83 1.13 10.98
C VAL A 19 4.79 0.56 11.94
N HIS A 20 4.50 -0.74 11.75
CA HIS A 20 3.81 -1.78 12.55
C HIS A 20 2.87 -1.40 13.73
N GLU A 21 3.16 -0.37 14.52
CA GLU A 21 2.38 0.04 15.70
C GLU A 21 1.35 1.15 15.42
N ASP A 22 1.49 1.88 14.31
CA ASP A 22 0.60 3.01 13.98
C ASP A 22 -0.22 2.77 12.71
N VAL A 23 -1.40 2.15 12.88
CA VAL A 23 -2.49 2.09 11.87
C VAL A 23 -3.00 3.49 11.47
N ARG A 24 -2.49 4.56 12.11
CA ARG A 24 -2.94 5.95 11.91
C ARG A 24 -1.96 6.82 11.14
N CYS A 25 -1.14 6.23 10.28
CA CYS A 25 -0.33 7.01 9.35
C CYS A 25 -1.22 7.60 8.24
N ALA A 26 -1.96 8.65 8.58
CA ALA A 26 -2.79 9.38 7.64
C ALA A 26 -1.90 10.18 6.69
N THR A 27 -2.06 9.99 5.37
CA THR A 27 -1.48 10.90 4.38
C THR A 27 -1.93 12.34 4.70
N PRO A 28 -1.06 13.36 4.50
CA PRO A 28 -1.41 14.75 4.80
C PRO A 28 -2.74 15.13 4.15
N ARG A 29 -3.59 15.78 4.95
CA ARG A 29 -4.95 16.21 4.58
C ARG A 29 -4.91 16.95 3.24
N SER A 30 -5.54 16.38 2.22
CA SER A 30 -5.73 17.07 0.94
C SER A 30 -6.41 18.43 1.18
N PRO A 31 -5.94 19.53 0.57
CA PRO A 31 -6.46 20.88 0.80
C PRO A 31 -7.86 21.13 0.19
N LEU A 32 -8.52 20.09 -0.35
CA LEU A 32 -9.85 20.21 -0.93
C LEU A 32 -10.91 20.32 0.19
N ARG A 33 -11.83 21.27 0.02
CA ARG A 33 -12.76 21.87 1.01
C ARG A 33 -13.56 20.86 1.87
N PRO A 34 -14.00 21.27 3.08
CA PRO A 34 -14.83 20.43 3.94
C PRO A 34 -16.26 20.37 3.39
N TRP A 35 -16.75 19.16 3.16
CA TRP A 35 -18.17 18.84 3.04
C TRP A 35 -18.55 18.09 4.33
N GLU A 36 -19.72 18.39 4.91
CA GLU A 36 -20.22 17.77 6.14
C GLU A 36 -20.24 16.23 6.05
N GLY A 37 -19.20 15.61 6.57
CA GLY A 37 -19.07 14.17 6.71
C GLY A 37 -17.68 13.84 7.24
N ARG A 38 -17.59 13.10 8.35
CA ARG A 38 -16.30 12.54 8.77
C ARG A 38 -15.80 11.66 7.62
N PRO A 39 -14.57 11.86 7.10
CA PRO A 39 -14.03 10.98 6.07
C PRO A 39 -14.04 9.55 6.61
N ALA A 40 -14.53 8.61 5.81
CA ALA A 40 -14.49 7.20 6.14
C ALA A 40 -13.04 6.72 6.02
N ASP A 41 -12.54 6.09 7.08
CA ASP A 41 -11.17 5.59 7.17
C ASP A 41 -11.05 4.25 6.41
N LEU A 42 -10.13 4.16 5.46
CA LEU A 42 -9.80 2.95 4.72
C LEU A 42 -8.47 2.39 5.23
N ALA A 43 -8.46 1.12 5.62
CA ALA A 43 -7.20 0.43 5.86
C ALA A 43 -6.58 -0.03 4.54
N ALA A 44 -5.29 0.22 4.36
CA ALA A 44 -4.46 -0.32 3.29
C ALA A 44 -3.14 -0.81 3.93
N GLY A 45 -2.39 -1.67 3.24
CA GLY A 45 -1.14 -2.20 3.78
C GLY A 45 -1.21 -3.69 4.07
N GLY A 46 -0.79 -4.52 3.12
CA GLY A 46 -0.57 -5.95 3.35
C GLY A 46 -1.86 -6.78 3.57
N ILE A 47 -3.03 -6.25 3.18
CA ILE A 47 -4.30 -6.98 3.25
C ILE A 47 -4.40 -7.93 2.04
N ALA A 48 -4.39 -9.24 2.29
CA ALA A 48 -4.36 -10.26 1.23
C ALA A 48 -5.44 -11.36 1.37
N ASP A 49 -6.12 -11.45 2.51
CA ASP A 49 -7.15 -12.44 2.80
C ASP A 49 -8.29 -11.88 3.66
N ASP A 50 -9.29 -12.71 3.90
CA ASP A 50 -10.48 -12.41 4.72
C ASP A 50 -10.11 -12.02 6.16
N ARG A 51 -9.08 -12.64 6.74
CA ARG A 51 -8.59 -12.32 8.09
C ARG A 51 -8.01 -10.92 8.15
N GLY A 52 -7.27 -10.50 7.13
CA GLY A 52 -6.76 -9.13 7.03
C GLY A 52 -7.89 -8.09 6.96
N VAL A 53 -8.95 -8.39 6.20
CA VAL A 53 -10.16 -7.55 6.14
C VAL A 53 -10.88 -7.51 7.49
N ALA A 54 -11.07 -8.66 8.13
CA ALA A 54 -11.69 -8.73 9.45
C ALA A 54 -10.89 -7.94 10.51
N ALA A 55 -9.56 -8.03 10.48
CA ALA A 55 -8.69 -7.27 11.37
C ALA A 55 -8.80 -5.75 11.12
N ALA A 56 -8.82 -5.31 9.86
CA ALA A 56 -9.00 -3.90 9.50
C ALA A 56 -10.31 -3.34 10.06
N LEU A 57 -11.42 -4.06 9.86
CA LEU A 57 -12.73 -3.67 10.37
C LEU A 57 -12.77 -3.69 11.91
N ALA A 58 -12.16 -4.70 12.55
CA ALA A 58 -12.08 -4.79 14.00
C ALA A 58 -11.25 -3.64 14.62
N LEU A 59 -10.26 -3.13 13.90
CA LEU A 59 -9.45 -1.96 14.29
C LEU A 59 -10.16 -0.62 14.02
N GLY A 60 -11.38 -0.64 13.48
CA GLY A 60 -12.24 0.53 13.30
C GLY A 60 -12.15 1.19 11.93
N ALA A 61 -11.53 0.54 10.93
CA ALA A 61 -11.65 0.99 9.55
C ALA A 61 -13.09 0.85 9.06
N ALA A 62 -13.54 1.77 8.23
CA ALA A 62 -14.83 1.69 7.57
C ALA A 62 -14.83 0.67 6.43
N ASP A 63 -13.68 0.48 5.78
CA ASP A 63 -13.49 -0.45 4.67
C ASP A 63 -11.98 -0.74 4.47
N ALA A 64 -11.63 -1.68 3.59
CA ALA A 64 -10.26 -2.14 3.33
C ALA A 64 -9.90 -2.04 1.84
N LEU A 65 -8.68 -1.61 1.55
CA LEU A 65 -8.12 -1.52 0.20
C LEU A 65 -7.04 -2.57 0.01
N ILE A 66 -7.18 -3.37 -1.05
CA ILE A 66 -6.23 -4.43 -1.42
C ILE A 66 -5.45 -3.97 -2.65
N GLY A 67 -4.12 -4.06 -2.59
CA GLY A 67 -3.20 -3.63 -3.64
C GLY A 67 -2.51 -4.80 -4.34
N THR A 68 -1.25 -5.09 -3.95
CA THR A 68 -0.35 -6.07 -4.58
C THR A 68 -0.99 -7.44 -4.85
N ARG A 69 -1.92 -7.89 -3.99
CA ARG A 69 -2.64 -9.16 -4.18
C ARG A 69 -3.45 -9.23 -5.48
N PHE A 70 -4.01 -8.10 -5.93
CA PHE A 70 -4.74 -8.02 -7.21
C PHE A 70 -3.81 -8.02 -8.42
N GLN A 71 -2.52 -7.66 -8.26
CA GLN A 71 -1.57 -7.75 -9.37
C GLN A 71 -1.25 -9.20 -9.76
N ALA A 72 -1.50 -10.16 -8.85
CA ALA A 72 -1.29 -11.59 -9.07
C ALA A 72 -2.54 -12.33 -9.58
N THR A 73 -3.59 -11.63 -10.02
CA THR A 73 -4.77 -12.27 -10.64
C THR A 73 -4.62 -12.40 -12.15
N ALA A 74 -5.43 -13.26 -12.76
CA ALA A 74 -5.38 -13.49 -14.21
C ALA A 74 -5.84 -12.28 -15.03
N GLU A 75 -6.63 -11.39 -14.43
CA GLU A 75 -7.14 -10.16 -15.04
C GLU A 75 -6.14 -9.00 -14.96
N SER A 76 -5.04 -9.17 -14.21
CA SER A 76 -3.99 -8.18 -14.10
C SER A 76 -3.28 -7.99 -15.44
N LEU A 77 -3.03 -6.74 -15.80
CA LEU A 77 -2.19 -6.38 -16.96
C LEU A 77 -0.69 -6.40 -16.62
N ALA A 78 -0.31 -6.85 -15.41
CA ALA A 78 1.08 -7.03 -15.04
C ALA A 78 1.73 -8.13 -15.88
N ASP A 79 3.05 -8.04 -16.06
CA ASP A 79 3.81 -9.09 -16.73
C ASP A 79 3.62 -10.42 -15.96
N PRO A 80 3.43 -11.57 -16.64
CA PRO A 80 3.27 -12.86 -15.97
C PRO A 80 4.40 -13.18 -14.97
N ALA A 81 5.63 -12.78 -15.27
CA ALA A 81 6.76 -12.94 -14.34
C ALA A 81 6.58 -12.12 -13.05
N THR A 82 5.86 -10.98 -13.11
CA THR A 82 5.50 -10.19 -11.93
C THR A 82 4.50 -10.95 -11.06
N ALA A 83 3.48 -11.55 -11.67
CA ALA A 83 2.50 -12.35 -10.94
C ALA A 83 3.16 -13.58 -10.29
N GLU A 84 4.03 -14.28 -11.02
CA GLU A 84 4.83 -15.39 -10.49
C GLU A 84 5.72 -14.94 -9.33
N ALA A 85 6.45 -13.84 -9.48
CA ALA A 85 7.30 -13.29 -8.42
C ALA A 85 6.50 -12.92 -7.17
N ILE A 86 5.31 -12.33 -7.32
CA ILE A 86 4.41 -12.00 -6.21
C ILE A 86 3.92 -13.27 -5.50
N VAL A 87 3.58 -14.32 -6.26
CA VAL A 87 3.10 -15.59 -5.68
C VAL A 87 4.22 -16.38 -5.01
N SER A 88 5.44 -16.34 -5.55
CA SER A 88 6.61 -17.03 -4.98
C SER A 88 7.26 -16.27 -3.82
N GLY A 89 7.16 -14.94 -3.85
CA GLY A 89 7.75 -14.07 -2.85
C GLY A 89 6.95 -14.03 -1.56
N ARG A 90 7.61 -13.61 -0.49
CA ARG A 90 6.99 -13.38 0.82
C ARG A 90 7.22 -11.94 1.25
N GLY A 91 6.47 -11.46 2.24
CA GLY A 91 6.55 -10.07 2.70
C GLY A 91 7.97 -9.63 3.09
N GLN A 92 8.75 -10.51 3.74
CA GLN A 92 10.13 -10.21 4.12
C GLN A 92 11.13 -10.21 2.95
N ASP A 93 10.73 -10.71 1.78
CA ASP A 93 11.54 -10.69 0.56
C ASP A 93 11.35 -9.34 -0.19
N THR A 94 10.64 -8.39 0.43
CA THR A 94 10.48 -7.02 -0.08
C THR A 94 11.29 -6.03 0.73
N GLU A 95 11.82 -5.01 0.07
CA GLU A 95 12.54 -3.91 0.68
C GLU A 95 12.00 -2.54 0.23
N ARG A 96 12.19 -1.50 1.05
CA ARG A 96 11.81 -0.14 0.64
C ARG A 96 12.83 0.40 -0.35
N SER A 97 12.40 0.65 -1.57
CA SER A 97 13.26 1.14 -2.65
C SER A 97 12.59 2.26 -3.45
N GLY A 98 13.43 3.13 -4.03
CA GLY A 98 13.02 4.12 -5.03
C GLY A 98 13.05 3.57 -6.45
N VAL A 99 13.37 2.29 -6.66
CA VAL A 99 13.57 1.69 -7.99
C VAL A 99 12.34 1.87 -8.89
N LEU A 100 11.13 1.77 -8.34
CA LEU A 100 9.89 2.00 -9.09
C LEU A 100 9.72 3.44 -9.56
N ASP A 101 10.19 4.42 -8.79
CA ASP A 101 10.17 5.83 -9.23
C ASP A 101 11.19 6.08 -10.33
N ILE A 102 12.40 5.53 -10.16
CA ILE A 102 13.48 5.65 -11.16
C ILE A 102 13.04 5.01 -12.48
N ALA A 103 12.52 3.78 -12.43
CA ALA A 103 12.04 3.05 -13.60
C ALA A 103 10.87 3.77 -14.32
N ARG A 104 10.03 4.48 -13.55
CA ARG A 104 8.92 5.27 -14.10
C ARG A 104 9.30 6.71 -14.46
N GLY A 105 10.56 7.12 -14.27
CA GLY A 105 10.99 8.50 -14.47
C GLY A 105 10.24 9.50 -13.58
N ALA A 106 9.74 9.06 -12.43
CA ALA A 106 9.03 9.92 -11.50
C ALA A 106 10.04 10.86 -10.82
N GLY A 107 9.99 12.15 -11.16
CA GLY A 107 10.87 13.20 -10.60
C GLY A 107 10.60 13.55 -9.13
N ARG A 108 10.14 12.60 -8.33
CA ARG A 108 9.77 12.79 -6.91
C ARG A 108 10.98 12.48 -6.03
N PRO A 109 11.15 13.16 -4.88
CA PRO A 109 12.27 12.87 -3.99
C PRO A 109 12.15 11.47 -3.38
N ALA A 110 13.01 10.54 -3.82
CA ALA A 110 13.02 9.14 -3.35
C ALA A 110 13.23 9.02 -1.83
N ALA A 111 13.84 10.03 -1.18
CA ALA A 111 14.05 10.05 0.26
C ALA A 111 12.76 10.14 1.10
N LYS A 112 11.63 10.58 0.51
CA LYS A 112 10.38 10.83 1.25
C LYS A 112 9.25 9.85 0.91
N TYR A 113 9.26 9.31 -0.30
CA TYR A 113 8.23 8.40 -0.79
C TYR A 113 8.93 7.22 -1.41
N THR A 114 9.02 6.11 -0.68
CA THR A 114 9.54 4.83 -1.17
C THR A 114 8.42 3.82 -1.25
N ALA A 115 8.55 2.87 -2.18
CA ALA A 115 7.64 1.74 -2.29
C ALA A 115 8.34 0.47 -1.83
N ARG A 116 7.60 -0.51 -1.30
CA ARG A 116 8.17 -1.84 -1.09
C ARG A 116 8.23 -2.57 -2.43
N THR A 117 9.41 -3.07 -2.78
CA THR A 117 9.65 -3.84 -3.99
C THR A 117 10.22 -5.19 -3.63
N LEU A 118 9.82 -6.24 -4.34
CA LEU A 118 10.51 -7.52 -4.26
C LEU A 118 11.95 -7.32 -4.69
N ASP A 119 12.86 -7.92 -3.92
CA ASP A 119 14.28 -7.89 -4.26
C ASP A 119 14.52 -8.61 -5.59
N HIS A 120 15.49 -8.13 -6.36
CA HIS A 120 15.91 -8.79 -7.59
C HIS A 120 17.01 -9.80 -7.23
N PRO A 121 16.97 -11.06 -7.71
CA PRO A 121 18.02 -12.02 -7.43
C PRO A 121 19.42 -11.55 -7.90
#